data_AF-A0A8C3RSJ7-F1
#
_entry.id   AF-A0A8C3RSJ7-F1
#
_cell.length_a   1.000
_cell.length_b   1.000
_cell.length_c   1.000
_cell.angle_alpha   90.00
_cell.angle_beta   90.00
_cell.angle_gamma   90.00
#
_symmetry.space_group_name_H-M   'P 1'
#
loop_
_entity.id
_entity.type
_entity.pdbx_description
1 polymer ?
#
loop_
_entity_poly.entity_id
_entity_poly.type
_entity_poly.pdbx_seq_one_letter_code
_entity_poly.pdbx_strand_id
1 'polypeptide(L)'
;KMWLAVVVTCLIHGTVSAQGLVGDNTPFNPETFMNISEIITYWGYPTEEYDVVTVDGYILSVNRIPHGRVHADNTGPKPVVFLQHGLLTDGSTWITNVAKNSLGFILADAGYDVWIGNSRGNTWSRRHVTLSVHEEKFWAFSFDEIAKYDLPAVIDFIVQKTGQKQLYYVGHSQGTTIAFIAFSTMPQLAQRIKMYFALAPVATVKYAKSPLTKLALLPNSIIKVCNFFTQNIYWPKLVGPFDGDSKMIHVYTAHAPAGTSVQNMVHWKQVEFLKHKVPFNHNDTPPLYNVKHMQVPTAMWSAGNDWLADPRDVALLLQQVTNLVYHKAIPDWNHLDFIWGLDAPERMYNEILDLMRKHP
;
A
#
# COMPACT_ATOMS: atom_id res chain seq x y z
N LYS A 1 32.27 -16.29 -1.53
CA LYS A 1 32.79 -15.65 -0.29
C LYS A 1 31.99 -14.41 0.12
N MET A 2 31.77 -13.42 -0.77
CA MET A 2 30.96 -12.22 -0.46
C MET A 2 29.48 -12.51 -0.09
N TRP A 3 28.81 -13.41 -0.81
CA TRP A 3 27.41 -13.73 -0.56
C TRP A 3 27.14 -14.53 0.72
N LEU A 4 28.10 -15.37 1.12
CA LEU A 4 28.05 -16.06 2.40
C LEU A 4 28.12 -15.05 3.56
N ALA A 5 28.91 -13.99 3.42
CA ALA A 5 28.99 -12.91 4.41
C ALA A 5 27.68 -12.12 4.51
N VAL A 6 26.98 -11.87 3.38
CA VAL A 6 25.65 -11.23 3.39
C VAL A 6 24.63 -12.12 4.11
N VAL A 7 24.57 -13.41 3.78
CA VAL A 7 23.66 -14.36 4.44
C VAL A 7 23.97 -14.49 5.93
N VAL A 8 25.25 -14.59 6.30
CA VAL A 8 25.70 -14.65 7.71
C VAL A 8 25.39 -13.34 8.44
N THR A 9 25.49 -12.17 7.79
CA THR A 9 25.10 -10.89 8.39
C THR A 9 23.59 -10.82 8.62
N CYS A 10 22.77 -11.28 7.66
CA CYS A 10 21.33 -11.42 7.85
C CYS A 10 20.98 -12.37 9.01
N LEU A 11 21.71 -13.48 9.14
CA LEU A 11 21.54 -14.46 10.23
C LEU A 11 21.93 -13.89 11.61
N ILE A 12 23.06 -13.17 11.70
CA ILE A 12 23.53 -12.56 12.96
C ILE A 12 22.64 -11.39 13.39
N HIS A 13 22.18 -10.55 12.45
CA HIS A 13 21.29 -9.45 12.80
C HIS A 13 19.89 -9.90 13.19
N GLY A 14 19.37 -10.99 12.62
CA GLY A 14 18.07 -11.56 13.00
C GLY A 14 18.06 -12.20 14.40
N THR A 15 19.19 -12.72 14.88
CA THR A 15 19.30 -13.34 16.21
C THR A 15 19.59 -12.35 17.32
N VAL A 16 20.40 -11.32 17.07
CA VAL A 16 20.70 -10.26 18.06
C VAL A 16 19.49 -9.34 18.29
N SER A 17 18.59 -9.18 17.30
CA SER A 17 17.39 -8.34 17.43
C SER A 17 16.30 -8.91 18.33
N ALA A 18 16.23 -10.24 18.52
CA ALA A 18 15.32 -10.85 19.48
C ALA A 18 15.66 -10.45 20.93
N GLN A 19 16.93 -10.11 21.21
CA GLN A 19 17.37 -9.67 22.54
C GLN A 19 17.08 -8.19 22.81
N GLY A 20 17.03 -7.33 21.78
CA GLY A 20 16.72 -5.90 21.92
C GLY A 20 15.27 -5.58 22.28
N LEU A 21 14.35 -6.52 22.07
CA LEU A 21 12.93 -6.42 22.45
C LEU A 21 12.67 -6.77 23.92
N VAL A 22 13.68 -7.24 24.66
CA VAL A 22 13.54 -7.72 26.06
C VAL A 22 13.86 -6.60 27.07
N GLY A 23 14.15 -5.38 26.60
CA GLY A 23 14.72 -4.31 27.44
C GLY A 23 13.77 -3.18 27.87
N ASP A 24 12.55 -3.08 27.31
CA ASP A 24 11.66 -1.94 27.58
C ASP A 24 10.43 -2.37 28.38
N ASN A 25 10.24 -1.79 29.57
CA ASN A 25 9.14 -2.10 30.50
C ASN A 25 7.86 -1.30 30.18
N THR A 26 7.80 -0.60 29.04
CA THR A 26 6.56 0.06 28.59
C THR A 26 5.52 -0.99 28.19
N PRO A 27 4.29 -0.94 28.72
CA PRO A 27 3.25 -1.88 28.32
C PRO A 27 2.98 -1.72 26.82
N PHE A 28 3.00 -2.84 26.09
CA PHE A 28 2.71 -2.88 24.67
C PHE A 28 1.32 -2.30 24.39
N ASN A 29 1.20 -1.49 23.34
CA ASN A 29 -0.10 -1.07 22.85
C ASN A 29 -0.90 -2.33 22.45
N PRO A 30 -2.14 -2.53 22.93
CA PRO A 30 -2.95 -3.69 22.59
C PRO A 30 -3.15 -3.90 21.09
N GLU A 31 -3.13 -2.82 20.28
CA GLU A 31 -3.22 -2.87 18.81
C GLU A 31 -2.09 -3.71 18.16
N THR A 32 -0.98 -3.94 18.87
CA THR A 32 0.13 -4.82 18.46
C THR A 32 -0.34 -6.25 18.17
N PHE A 33 -1.39 -6.72 18.85
CA PHE A 33 -1.86 -8.11 18.77
C PHE A 33 -3.24 -8.25 18.12
N MET A 34 -3.79 -7.14 17.61
CA MET A 34 -5.12 -7.08 17.04
C MET A 34 -5.08 -7.24 15.52
N ASN A 35 -6.04 -7.94 14.94
CA ASN A 35 -6.30 -7.85 13.49
C ASN A 35 -6.93 -6.51 13.09
N ILE A 36 -7.07 -6.24 11.79
CA ILE A 36 -7.62 -4.97 11.27
C ILE A 36 -9.02 -4.67 11.86
N SER A 37 -9.92 -5.65 11.89
CA SER A 37 -11.28 -5.50 12.42
C SER A 37 -11.28 -5.24 13.94
N GLU A 38 -10.37 -5.86 14.68
CA GLU A 38 -10.17 -5.61 16.11
C GLU A 38 -9.63 -4.20 16.39
N ILE A 39 -8.71 -3.68 15.56
CA ILE A 39 -8.24 -2.29 15.66
C ILE A 39 -9.39 -1.30 15.40
N ILE A 40 -10.19 -1.54 14.36
CA ILE A 40 -11.34 -0.69 14.02
C ILE A 40 -12.33 -0.62 15.19
N THR A 41 -12.68 -1.77 15.76
CA THR A 41 -13.62 -1.87 16.88
C THR A 41 -13.04 -1.32 18.19
N TYR A 42 -11.74 -1.50 18.43
CA TYR A 42 -11.02 -0.92 19.58
C TYR A 42 -11.16 0.62 19.60
N TRP A 43 -11.10 1.27 18.44
CA TRP A 43 -11.30 2.72 18.32
C TRP A 43 -12.79 3.14 18.31
N GLY A 44 -13.72 2.20 18.45
CA GLY A 44 -15.16 2.44 18.57
C GLY A 44 -15.90 2.59 17.23
N TYR A 45 -15.28 2.20 16.11
CA TYR A 45 -15.92 2.26 14.79
C TYR A 45 -16.60 0.93 14.44
N PRO A 46 -17.68 0.95 13.63
CA PRO A 46 -18.22 -0.27 13.04
C PRO A 46 -17.22 -0.91 12.08
N THR A 47 -17.20 -2.23 12.03
CA THR A 47 -16.37 -2.98 11.07
C THR A 47 -17.21 -4.04 10.36
N GLU A 48 -16.95 -4.23 9.08
CA GLU A 48 -17.38 -5.38 8.30
C GLU A 48 -16.16 -5.97 7.58
N GLU A 49 -16.16 -7.27 7.34
CA GLU A 49 -15.10 -7.96 6.60
C GLU A 49 -15.72 -8.83 5.51
N TYR A 50 -15.05 -8.84 4.34
CA TYR A 50 -15.54 -9.51 3.15
C TYR A 50 -14.43 -10.31 2.48
N ASP A 51 -14.80 -11.53 2.06
CA ASP A 51 -13.97 -12.35 1.17
C ASP A 51 -14.31 -12.04 -0.29
N VAL A 52 -13.34 -11.50 -1.02
CA VAL A 52 -13.44 -11.23 -2.45
C VAL A 52 -12.60 -12.23 -3.23
N VAL A 53 -13.24 -12.99 -4.14
CA VAL A 53 -12.55 -13.99 -4.96
C VAL A 53 -12.18 -13.37 -6.30
N THR A 54 -10.89 -13.38 -6.60
CA THR A 54 -10.34 -12.94 -7.90
C THR A 54 -10.60 -13.99 -8.98
N VAL A 55 -10.58 -13.56 -10.24
CA VAL A 55 -10.84 -14.46 -11.39
C VAL A 55 -9.82 -15.59 -11.51
N ASP A 56 -8.60 -15.40 -11.00
CA ASP A 56 -7.56 -16.41 -10.99
C ASP A 56 -7.51 -17.21 -9.67
N GLY A 57 -8.41 -16.93 -8.72
CA GLY A 57 -8.73 -17.81 -7.61
C GLY A 57 -8.17 -17.42 -6.23
N TYR A 58 -7.45 -16.30 -6.12
CA TYR A 58 -7.08 -15.75 -4.80
C TYR A 58 -8.30 -15.24 -4.06
N ILE A 59 -8.33 -15.45 -2.75
CA ILE A 59 -9.37 -14.95 -1.84
C ILE A 59 -8.76 -13.82 -1.01
N LEU A 60 -9.25 -12.62 -1.23
CA LEU A 60 -8.76 -11.39 -0.62
C LEU A 60 -9.68 -11.00 0.54
N SER A 61 -9.11 -10.72 1.72
CA SER A 61 -9.87 -10.12 2.82
C SER A 61 -9.94 -8.61 2.64
N VAL A 62 -11.15 -8.05 2.62
CA VAL A 62 -11.40 -6.62 2.48
C VAL A 62 -12.18 -6.14 3.70
N ASN A 63 -11.62 -5.16 4.40
CA ASN A 63 -12.26 -4.57 5.59
C ASN A 63 -13.04 -3.31 5.19
N ARG A 64 -14.09 -3.00 5.95
CA ARG A 64 -14.95 -1.84 5.70
C ARG A 64 -15.31 -1.14 7.00
N ILE A 65 -15.21 0.20 7.01
CA ILE A 65 -15.74 1.08 8.04
C ILE A 65 -16.95 1.81 7.44
N PRO A 66 -18.18 1.31 7.64
CA PRO A 66 -19.36 1.81 6.94
C PRO A 66 -19.79 3.23 7.37
N HIS A 67 -19.42 3.67 8.57
CA HIS A 67 -19.67 5.03 9.06
C HIS A 67 -18.76 5.39 10.24
N GLY A 68 -18.63 6.70 10.52
CA GLY A 68 -17.94 7.22 11.70
C GLY A 68 -18.71 7.00 13.02
N ARG A 69 -18.11 7.41 14.14
CA ARG A 69 -18.61 7.10 15.49
C ARG A 69 -19.90 7.83 15.88
N VAL A 70 -20.05 9.07 15.43
CA VAL A 70 -21.09 10.01 15.92
C VAL A 70 -22.37 10.00 15.07
N HIS A 71 -22.37 9.29 13.93
CA HIS A 71 -23.46 9.33 12.95
C HIS A 71 -24.01 7.94 12.58
N ALA A 72 -24.16 7.06 13.56
CA ALA A 72 -24.75 5.72 13.38
C ALA A 72 -26.18 5.78 12.79
N ASP A 73 -26.93 6.85 13.06
CA ASP A 73 -28.32 7.00 12.61
C ASP A 73 -28.45 7.44 11.14
N ASN A 74 -27.34 7.84 10.49
CA ASN A 74 -27.38 8.32 9.11
C ASN A 74 -27.21 7.15 8.13
N THR A 75 -28.31 6.46 7.84
CA THR A 75 -28.40 5.24 7.02
C THR A 75 -28.40 5.48 5.51
N GLY A 76 -28.32 6.75 5.07
CA GLY A 76 -28.28 7.09 3.64
C GLY A 76 -27.00 6.59 2.93
N PRO A 77 -27.04 6.38 1.61
CA PRO A 77 -25.89 5.93 0.84
C PRO A 77 -24.75 6.95 0.92
N LYS A 78 -23.59 6.52 1.41
CA LYS A 78 -22.39 7.35 1.55
C LYS A 78 -21.48 7.22 0.33
N PRO A 79 -20.73 8.27 -0.04
CA PRO A 79 -19.69 8.17 -1.05
C PRO A 79 -18.61 7.18 -0.59
N VAL A 80 -18.19 6.30 -1.50
CA VAL A 80 -17.25 5.23 -1.20
C VAL A 80 -15.82 5.69 -1.42
N VAL A 81 -14.93 5.33 -0.50
CA VAL A 81 -13.48 5.53 -0.62
C VAL A 81 -12.78 4.18 -0.45
N PHE A 82 -11.96 3.80 -1.43
CA PHE A 82 -11.13 2.60 -1.36
C PHE A 82 -9.67 2.98 -1.08
N LEU A 83 -9.09 2.38 -0.05
CA LEU A 83 -7.73 2.61 0.43
C LEU A 83 -6.84 1.42 0.11
N GLN A 84 -5.80 1.62 -0.70
CA GLN A 84 -4.88 0.57 -1.14
C GLN A 84 -3.45 0.81 -0.62
N HIS A 85 -2.97 -0.11 0.21
CA HIS A 85 -1.64 -0.05 0.82
C HIS A 85 -0.47 -0.25 -0.16
N GLY A 86 0.75 -0.03 0.34
CA GLY A 86 2.01 -0.11 -0.41
C GLY A 86 2.69 -1.48 -0.42
N LEU A 87 3.95 -1.50 -0.86
CA LEU A 87 4.78 -2.71 -0.90
C LEU A 87 5.04 -3.21 0.53
N LEU A 88 4.91 -4.53 0.75
CA LEU A 88 5.18 -5.20 2.02
C LEU A 88 4.34 -4.72 3.21
N THR A 89 3.29 -3.95 3.00
CA THR A 89 2.34 -3.55 4.05
C THR A 89 0.99 -4.25 3.88
N ASP A 90 0.00 -3.90 4.70
CA ASP A 90 -1.38 -4.34 4.59
C ASP A 90 -2.37 -3.19 4.82
N GLY A 91 -3.67 -3.51 4.88
CA GLY A 91 -4.74 -2.56 5.13
C GLY A 91 -4.65 -1.81 6.48
N SER A 92 -3.93 -2.35 7.47
CA SER A 92 -3.82 -1.71 8.79
C SER A 92 -3.10 -0.35 8.73
N THR A 93 -2.28 -0.11 7.70
CA THR A 93 -1.56 1.16 7.48
C THR A 93 -2.46 2.40 7.55
N TRP A 94 -3.74 2.26 7.21
CA TRP A 94 -4.71 3.35 7.21
C TRP A 94 -5.35 3.65 8.57
N ILE A 95 -5.09 2.79 9.58
CA ILE A 95 -5.73 2.78 10.90
C ILE A 95 -4.76 2.52 12.06
N THR A 96 -3.44 2.48 11.82
CA THR A 96 -2.42 2.14 12.83
C THR A 96 -1.88 3.34 13.62
N ASN A 97 -2.57 4.48 13.55
CA ASN A 97 -2.41 5.63 14.43
C ASN A 97 -3.69 5.87 15.25
N VAL A 98 -3.64 6.84 16.17
CA VAL A 98 -4.84 7.30 16.87
C VAL A 98 -5.94 7.74 15.90
N ALA A 99 -7.22 7.60 16.27
CA ALA A 99 -8.36 7.87 15.41
C ALA A 99 -8.31 9.22 14.65
N LYS A 100 -7.85 10.29 15.32
CA LYS A 100 -7.72 11.64 14.73
C LYS A 100 -6.54 11.82 13.77
N ASN A 101 -5.67 10.83 13.64
CA ASN A 101 -4.45 10.85 12.82
C ASN A 101 -4.38 9.70 11.80
N SER A 102 -5.44 8.91 11.69
CA SER A 102 -5.54 7.78 10.77
C SER A 102 -6.53 8.09 9.66
N LEU A 103 -6.10 8.05 8.40
CA LEU A 103 -6.93 8.44 7.26
C LEU A 103 -8.25 7.65 7.19
N GLY A 104 -8.23 6.34 7.48
CA GLY A 104 -9.43 5.51 7.46
C GLY A 104 -10.50 5.99 8.45
N PHE A 105 -10.08 6.34 9.67
CA PHE A 105 -10.97 6.86 10.70
C PHE A 105 -11.46 8.28 10.41
N ILE A 106 -10.57 9.15 9.91
CA ILE A 106 -10.90 10.52 9.51
C ILE A 106 -11.96 10.54 8.39
N LEU A 107 -11.81 9.69 7.37
CA LEU A 107 -12.77 9.56 6.28
C LEU A 107 -14.14 9.06 6.78
N ALA A 108 -14.15 8.06 7.67
CA ALA A 108 -15.39 7.54 8.24
C ALA A 108 -16.14 8.62 9.06
N ASP A 109 -15.43 9.36 9.91
CA ASP A 109 -15.99 10.48 10.68
C ASP A 109 -16.42 11.65 9.77
N ALA A 110 -15.79 11.81 8.60
CA ALA A 110 -16.19 12.78 7.58
C ALA A 110 -17.39 12.33 6.71
N GLY A 111 -17.98 11.15 6.99
CA GLY A 111 -19.22 10.69 6.35
C GLY A 111 -19.03 9.85 5.09
N TYR A 112 -17.84 9.28 4.87
CA TYR A 112 -17.56 8.36 3.77
C TYR A 112 -17.77 6.90 4.20
N ASP A 113 -18.09 6.04 3.23
CA ASP A 113 -18.04 4.58 3.37
C ASP A 113 -16.64 4.09 2.98
N VAL A 114 -15.84 3.69 3.98
CA VAL A 114 -14.41 3.42 3.80
C VAL A 114 -14.17 1.93 3.61
N TRP A 115 -13.49 1.59 2.53
CA TRP A 115 -13.08 0.23 2.19
C TRP A 115 -11.57 0.12 2.18
N ILE A 116 -11.02 -0.89 2.84
CA ILE A 116 -9.59 -1.11 3.04
C ILE A 116 -9.20 -2.42 2.34
N GLY A 117 -8.37 -2.31 1.31
CA GLY A 117 -7.94 -3.46 0.52
C GLY A 117 -6.71 -4.16 1.08
N ASN A 118 -6.61 -5.46 0.82
CA ASN A 118 -5.41 -6.27 1.07
C ASN A 118 -4.99 -7.00 -0.21
N SER A 119 -3.75 -6.77 -0.65
CA SER A 119 -3.20 -7.46 -1.83
C SER A 119 -2.92 -8.93 -1.57
N ARG A 120 -3.11 -9.78 -2.60
CA ARG A 120 -2.77 -11.21 -2.54
C ARG A 120 -1.38 -11.45 -1.95
N GLY A 121 -1.29 -12.45 -1.07
CA GLY A 121 -0.07 -12.87 -0.39
C GLY A 121 0.36 -12.01 0.81
N ASN A 122 -0.33 -10.93 1.16
CA ASN A 122 -0.14 -10.29 2.47
C ASN A 122 -0.80 -11.14 3.60
N THR A 123 -0.61 -10.77 4.86
CA THR A 123 -1.13 -11.49 6.05
C THR A 123 -2.58 -11.98 5.90
N TRP A 124 -3.46 -11.14 5.35
CA TRP A 124 -4.91 -11.35 5.31
C TRP A 124 -5.41 -11.99 4.00
N SER A 125 -4.65 -11.86 2.92
CA SER A 125 -5.00 -12.34 1.57
C SER A 125 -4.12 -13.51 1.12
N ARG A 126 -3.82 -14.45 2.02
CA ARG A 126 -3.01 -15.66 1.79
C ARG A 126 -3.85 -16.93 1.58
N ARG A 127 -4.93 -16.82 0.81
CA ARG A 127 -5.81 -17.95 0.50
C ARG A 127 -6.11 -18.03 -0.99
N HIS A 128 -6.39 -19.23 -1.46
CA HIS A 128 -6.78 -19.51 -2.82
C HIS A 128 -7.85 -20.62 -2.83
N VAL A 129 -8.70 -20.62 -3.84
CA VAL A 129 -9.75 -21.64 -4.01
C VAL A 129 -9.22 -23.06 -4.28
N THR A 130 -7.93 -23.20 -4.62
CA THR A 130 -7.32 -24.46 -5.07
C THR A 130 -5.87 -24.62 -4.62
N LEU A 131 -5.06 -23.56 -4.75
CA LEU A 131 -3.63 -23.62 -4.42
C LEU A 131 -3.37 -23.47 -2.92
N SER A 132 -2.41 -24.24 -2.40
CA SER A 132 -1.87 -24.08 -1.06
C SER A 132 -0.74 -23.05 -1.02
N VAL A 133 -0.58 -22.36 0.11
CA VAL A 133 0.55 -21.44 0.38
C VAL A 133 1.92 -22.12 0.33
N HIS A 134 1.98 -23.45 0.32
CA HIS A 134 3.23 -24.20 0.17
C HIS A 134 3.61 -24.49 -1.29
N GLU A 135 2.72 -24.20 -2.25
CA GLU A 135 2.98 -24.41 -3.67
C GLU A 135 3.64 -23.17 -4.29
N GLU A 136 4.68 -23.36 -5.10
CA GLU A 136 5.36 -22.24 -5.78
C GLU A 136 4.41 -21.43 -6.67
N LYS A 137 3.41 -22.09 -7.27
CA LYS A 137 2.38 -21.46 -8.11
C LYS A 137 1.52 -20.44 -7.34
N PHE A 138 1.31 -20.64 -6.03
CA PHE A 138 0.60 -19.68 -5.18
C PHE A 138 1.36 -18.35 -5.06
N TRP A 139 2.69 -18.37 -5.19
CA TRP A 139 3.52 -17.17 -5.07
C TRP A 139 3.96 -16.62 -6.43
N ALA A 140 3.40 -17.14 -7.53
CA ALA A 140 3.77 -16.79 -8.88
C ALA A 140 3.04 -15.52 -9.38
N PHE A 141 3.12 -14.42 -8.62
CA PHE A 141 2.45 -13.16 -8.90
C PHE A 141 3.34 -11.95 -8.60
N SER A 142 2.98 -10.79 -9.13
CA SER A 142 3.57 -9.48 -8.85
C SER A 142 2.48 -8.40 -8.77
N PHE A 143 2.86 -7.12 -8.71
CA PHE A 143 1.92 -6.01 -8.82
C PHE A 143 1.12 -5.99 -10.13
N ASP A 144 1.54 -6.72 -11.17
CA ASP A 144 0.76 -6.91 -12.39
C ASP A 144 -0.54 -7.65 -12.11
N GLU A 145 -0.46 -8.81 -11.48
CA GLU A 145 -1.63 -9.60 -11.13
C GLU A 145 -2.51 -8.86 -10.10
N ILE A 146 -1.90 -8.10 -9.18
CA ILE A 146 -2.67 -7.26 -8.25
C ILE A 146 -3.47 -6.20 -9.02
N ALA A 147 -2.85 -5.52 -9.99
CA ALA A 147 -3.54 -4.53 -10.81
C ALA A 147 -4.57 -5.15 -11.75
N LYS A 148 -4.26 -6.32 -12.32
CA LYS A 148 -5.08 -6.99 -13.34
C LYS A 148 -6.26 -7.78 -12.76
N TYR A 149 -6.15 -8.29 -11.53
CA TYR A 149 -7.12 -9.22 -10.96
C TYR A 149 -7.63 -8.78 -9.59
N ASP A 150 -6.76 -8.38 -8.65
CA ASP A 150 -7.21 -7.98 -7.30
C ASP A 150 -8.07 -6.73 -7.39
N LEU A 151 -7.52 -5.67 -8.01
CA LEU A 151 -8.18 -4.37 -8.03
C LEU A 151 -9.55 -4.38 -8.75
N PRO A 152 -9.71 -5.00 -9.93
CA PRO A 152 -11.03 -5.16 -10.54
C PRO A 152 -12.00 -5.94 -9.68
N ALA A 153 -11.59 -7.08 -9.10
CA ALA A 153 -12.47 -7.91 -8.29
C ALA A 153 -13.00 -7.17 -7.06
N VAL A 154 -12.14 -6.42 -6.38
CA VAL A 154 -12.52 -5.63 -5.21
C VAL A 154 -13.42 -4.45 -5.58
N ILE A 155 -13.09 -3.69 -6.64
CA ILE A 155 -13.93 -2.57 -7.07
C ILE A 155 -15.31 -3.07 -7.53
N ASP A 156 -15.37 -4.16 -8.29
CA ASP A 156 -16.63 -4.74 -8.75
C ASP A 156 -17.49 -5.21 -7.57
N PHE A 157 -16.87 -5.88 -6.59
CA PHE A 157 -17.55 -6.28 -5.36
C PHE A 157 -18.11 -5.07 -4.60
N ILE A 158 -17.32 -4.01 -4.42
CA ILE A 158 -17.73 -2.79 -3.72
C ILE A 158 -18.91 -2.12 -4.43
N VAL A 159 -18.82 -1.97 -5.76
CA VAL A 159 -19.91 -1.38 -6.57
C VAL A 159 -21.19 -2.21 -6.45
N GLN A 160 -21.09 -3.54 -6.52
CA GLN A 160 -22.23 -4.43 -6.36
C GLN A 160 -22.84 -4.34 -4.95
N LYS A 161 -21.99 -4.30 -3.92
CA LYS A 161 -22.42 -4.30 -2.51
C LYS A 161 -23.07 -3.00 -2.10
N THR A 162 -22.56 -1.87 -2.59
CA THR A 162 -22.98 -0.52 -2.18
C THR A 162 -24.01 0.10 -3.12
N GLY A 163 -24.09 -0.37 -4.37
CA GLY A 163 -24.89 0.25 -5.43
C GLY A 163 -24.31 1.55 -5.99
N GLN A 164 -23.18 2.03 -5.46
CA GLN A 164 -22.48 3.20 -5.97
C GLN A 164 -21.85 2.90 -7.33
N LYS A 165 -22.02 3.80 -8.30
CA LYS A 165 -21.44 3.63 -9.65
C LYS A 165 -19.95 3.97 -9.72
N GLN A 166 -19.50 4.84 -8.82
CA GLN A 166 -18.13 5.31 -8.75
C GLN A 166 -17.67 5.42 -7.31
N LEU A 167 -16.35 5.33 -7.10
CA LEU A 167 -15.69 5.49 -5.82
C LEU A 167 -14.44 6.36 -5.94
N TYR A 168 -13.97 6.88 -4.82
CA TYR A 168 -12.65 7.49 -4.73
C TYR A 168 -11.59 6.42 -4.46
N TYR A 169 -10.45 6.54 -5.11
CA TYR A 169 -9.31 5.64 -4.87
C TYR A 169 -8.19 6.42 -4.19
N VAL A 170 -7.68 5.92 -3.07
CA VAL A 170 -6.47 6.42 -2.42
C VAL A 170 -5.43 5.29 -2.40
N GLY A 171 -4.28 5.54 -3.01
CA GLY A 171 -3.18 4.58 -3.03
C GLY A 171 -1.93 5.16 -2.38
N HIS A 172 -1.20 4.35 -1.63
CA HIS A 172 0.15 4.68 -1.14
C HIS A 172 1.19 3.79 -1.80
N SER A 173 2.33 4.34 -2.22
CA SER A 173 3.49 3.58 -2.72
C SER A 173 3.10 2.60 -3.83
N GLN A 174 3.33 1.28 -3.70
CA GLN A 174 2.88 0.28 -4.68
C GLN A 174 1.37 0.32 -4.98
N GLY A 175 0.52 0.73 -4.02
CA GLY A 175 -0.90 0.98 -4.26
C GLY A 175 -1.12 1.99 -5.38
N THR A 176 -0.23 2.99 -5.51
CA THR A 176 -0.27 3.93 -6.63
C THR A 176 0.09 3.30 -7.97
N THR A 177 1.11 2.43 -7.99
CA THR A 177 1.53 1.69 -9.19
C THR A 177 0.40 0.80 -9.70
N ILE A 178 -0.26 0.09 -8.80
CA ILE A 178 -1.41 -0.77 -9.08
C ILE A 178 -2.52 0.05 -9.79
N ALA A 179 -2.85 1.24 -9.27
CA ALA A 179 -3.81 2.14 -9.89
C ALA A 179 -3.35 2.67 -11.25
N PHE A 180 -2.09 3.12 -11.39
CA PHE A 180 -1.57 3.58 -12.67
C PHE A 180 -1.65 2.50 -13.74
N ILE A 181 -1.33 1.24 -13.40
CA ILE A 181 -1.45 0.10 -14.30
C ILE A 181 -2.91 -0.15 -14.65
N ALA A 182 -3.77 -0.32 -13.64
CA ALA A 182 -5.14 -0.71 -13.84
C ALA A 182 -5.93 0.35 -14.62
N PHE A 183 -5.81 1.61 -14.24
CA PHE A 183 -6.60 2.70 -14.84
C PHE A 183 -6.07 3.16 -16.19
N SER A 184 -4.82 2.83 -16.56
CA SER A 184 -4.29 3.06 -17.92
C SER A 184 -4.60 1.92 -18.89
N THR A 185 -4.91 0.72 -18.39
CA THR A 185 -5.10 -0.49 -19.23
C THR A 185 -6.53 -1.03 -19.24
N MET A 186 -7.36 -0.65 -18.27
CA MET A 186 -8.76 -1.09 -18.15
C MET A 186 -9.73 0.10 -18.10
N PRO A 187 -10.12 0.67 -19.26
CA PRO A 187 -10.96 1.87 -19.31
C PRO A 187 -12.32 1.71 -18.61
N GLN A 188 -12.93 0.52 -18.64
CA GLN A 188 -14.19 0.24 -17.94
C GLN A 188 -14.05 0.32 -16.42
N LEU A 189 -12.90 -0.12 -15.88
CA LEU A 189 -12.60 0.01 -14.46
C LEU A 189 -12.31 1.48 -14.11
N ALA A 190 -11.52 2.17 -14.95
CA ALA A 190 -11.19 3.58 -14.76
C ALA A 190 -12.44 4.47 -14.68
N GLN A 191 -13.51 4.15 -15.43
CA GLN A 191 -14.79 4.87 -15.37
C GLN A 191 -15.49 4.77 -14.00
N ARG A 192 -15.15 3.77 -13.19
CA ARG A 192 -15.67 3.60 -11.82
C ARG A 192 -14.89 4.43 -10.79
N ILE A 193 -13.85 5.14 -11.20
CA ILE A 193 -13.05 5.97 -10.31
C ILE A 193 -13.43 7.44 -10.51
N LYS A 194 -13.94 8.04 -9.43
CA LYS A 194 -14.31 9.45 -9.42
C LYS A 194 -13.07 10.35 -9.39
N MET A 195 -12.14 10.03 -8.50
CA MET A 195 -10.85 10.69 -8.39
C MET A 195 -9.83 9.74 -7.77
N TYR A 196 -8.59 9.87 -8.22
CA TYR A 196 -7.46 9.09 -7.74
C TYR A 196 -6.51 9.98 -6.93
N PHE A 197 -6.31 9.64 -5.67
CA PHE A 197 -5.35 10.26 -4.75
C PHE A 197 -4.10 9.38 -4.62
N ALA A 198 -2.98 9.84 -5.16
CA ALA A 198 -1.72 9.11 -5.18
C ALA A 198 -0.75 9.68 -4.15
N LEU A 199 -0.44 8.90 -3.11
CA LEU A 199 0.42 9.28 -2.00
C LEU A 199 1.78 8.56 -2.15
N ALA A 200 2.88 9.31 -2.18
CA ALA A 200 4.21 8.80 -2.55
C ALA A 200 4.17 7.98 -3.86
N PRO A 201 3.78 8.60 -4.99
CA PRO A 201 3.48 7.89 -6.22
C PRO A 201 4.72 7.25 -6.86
N VAL A 202 4.64 5.95 -7.16
CA VAL A 202 5.72 5.18 -7.77
C VAL A 202 5.27 4.68 -9.15
N ALA A 203 5.94 5.18 -10.20
CA ALA A 203 5.86 4.63 -11.55
C ALA A 203 7.25 4.28 -12.11
N THR A 204 8.30 4.94 -11.62
CA THR A 204 9.70 4.59 -11.90
C THR A 204 10.49 4.69 -10.60
N VAL A 205 11.60 3.96 -10.51
CA VAL A 205 12.50 3.95 -9.34
C VAL A 205 13.94 4.26 -9.74
N LYS A 206 14.14 5.02 -10.82
CA LYS A 206 15.47 5.22 -11.43
C LYS A 206 16.41 6.03 -10.53
N TYR A 207 15.86 6.92 -9.73
CA TYR A 207 16.58 7.82 -8.86
C TYR A 207 16.42 7.48 -7.37
N ALA A 208 15.63 6.44 -7.07
CA ALA A 208 15.42 5.93 -5.73
C ALA A 208 16.76 5.61 -5.04
N LYS A 209 16.87 6.01 -3.78
CA LYS A 209 18.05 5.83 -2.93
C LYS A 209 17.87 4.74 -1.88
N SER A 210 16.65 4.25 -1.75
CA SER A 210 16.24 3.24 -0.78
C SER A 210 17.15 2.01 -0.84
N PRO A 211 17.63 1.49 0.31
CA PRO A 211 18.32 0.19 0.35
C PRO A 211 17.51 -0.96 -0.28
N LEU A 212 16.18 -0.84 -0.33
CA LEU A 212 15.30 -1.82 -0.96
C LEU A 212 15.57 -2.00 -2.45
N THR A 213 15.86 -0.90 -3.18
CA THR A 213 16.19 -1.00 -4.60
C THR A 213 17.53 -1.70 -4.84
N LYS A 214 18.47 -1.56 -3.89
CA LYS A 214 19.74 -2.30 -3.91
C LYS A 214 19.56 -3.79 -3.62
N LEU A 215 18.61 -4.17 -2.75
CA LEU A 215 18.25 -5.59 -2.55
C LEU A 215 17.72 -6.21 -3.85
N ALA A 216 17.04 -5.41 -4.67
CA ALA A 216 16.58 -5.82 -5.99
C ALA A 216 17.76 -6.21 -6.92
N LEU A 217 18.95 -5.66 -6.75
CA LEU A 217 20.13 -6.01 -7.56
C LEU A 217 20.74 -7.38 -7.24
N LEU A 218 20.27 -8.07 -6.19
CA LEU A 218 20.82 -9.36 -5.76
C LEU A 218 20.41 -10.51 -6.70
N PRO A 219 21.22 -11.59 -6.81
CA PRO A 219 20.81 -12.82 -7.48
C PRO A 219 19.50 -13.37 -6.90
N ASN A 220 18.65 -13.98 -7.74
CA ASN A 220 17.32 -14.44 -7.33
C ASN A 220 17.36 -15.43 -6.14
N SER A 221 18.42 -16.25 -6.06
CA SER A 221 18.66 -17.15 -4.92
C SER A 221 18.88 -16.39 -3.60
N ILE A 222 19.51 -15.22 -3.64
CA ILE A 222 19.73 -14.37 -2.47
C ILE A 222 18.46 -13.58 -2.13
N ILE A 223 17.71 -13.12 -3.14
CA ILE A 223 16.40 -12.49 -2.90
C ILE A 223 15.47 -13.46 -2.17
N LYS A 224 15.42 -14.74 -2.58
CA LYS A 224 14.65 -15.78 -1.86
C LYS A 224 15.04 -15.87 -0.38
N VAL A 225 16.34 -15.84 -0.07
CA VAL A 225 16.85 -15.90 1.31
C VAL A 225 16.56 -14.60 2.06
N CYS A 226 16.81 -13.43 1.47
CA CYS A 226 16.55 -12.13 2.09
C CYS A 226 15.06 -11.86 2.31
N ASN A 227 14.15 -12.32 1.43
CA ASN A 227 12.71 -12.20 1.64
C ASN A 227 12.23 -12.94 2.89
N PHE A 228 12.93 -14.00 3.29
CA PHE A 228 12.66 -14.72 4.54
C PHE A 228 13.12 -13.92 5.78
N PHE A 229 14.20 -13.14 5.68
CA PHE A 229 14.80 -12.41 6.82
C PHE A 229 14.38 -10.93 6.93
N THR A 230 14.07 -10.27 5.81
CA THR A 230 13.58 -8.88 5.77
C THR A 230 12.16 -8.74 6.30
N GLN A 231 11.47 -9.86 6.56
CA GLN A 231 10.20 -9.90 7.25
C GLN A 231 10.30 -9.50 8.75
N ASN A 232 11.49 -9.21 9.27
CA ASN A 232 11.69 -8.78 10.66
C ASN A 232 12.38 -7.40 10.79
N ILE A 233 11.77 -6.54 11.62
CA ILE A 233 12.29 -5.42 12.44
C ILE A 233 12.98 -4.23 11.73
N TYR A 234 13.36 -4.33 10.45
CA TYR A 234 14.09 -3.27 9.75
C TYR A 234 13.40 -2.69 8.52
N TRP A 235 12.15 -3.06 8.24
CA TRP A 235 11.41 -2.56 7.08
C TRP A 235 11.40 -1.02 6.96
N PRO A 236 11.13 -0.24 8.03
CA PRO A 236 11.18 1.22 7.94
C PRO A 236 12.57 1.74 7.52
N LYS A 237 13.66 1.10 7.98
CA LYS A 237 15.03 1.49 7.57
C LYS A 237 15.32 1.22 6.09
N LEU A 238 14.53 0.36 5.44
CA LEU A 238 14.64 0.09 4.01
C LEU A 238 13.91 1.15 3.17
N VAL A 239 12.84 1.76 3.67
CA VAL A 239 12.04 2.75 2.91
C VAL A 239 12.30 4.21 3.30
N GLY A 240 12.94 4.46 4.44
CA GLY A 240 13.40 5.79 4.88
C GLY A 240 12.96 6.14 6.31
N PRO A 241 13.56 7.17 6.91
CA PRO A 241 13.07 7.72 8.18
C PRO A 241 11.65 8.28 8.02
N PHE A 242 10.93 8.46 9.11
CA PHE A 242 9.61 9.09 9.12
C PHE A 242 9.33 9.68 10.51
N ASP A 243 8.47 10.70 10.57
CA ASP A 243 8.08 11.39 11.80
C ASP A 243 6.78 10.79 12.36
N GLY A 244 6.87 9.54 12.81
CA GLY A 244 5.76 8.80 13.43
C GLY A 244 5.77 8.87 14.95
N ASP A 245 4.65 8.51 15.57
CA ASP A 245 4.55 8.43 17.02
C ASP A 245 5.43 7.30 17.56
N SER A 246 6.45 7.65 18.35
CA SER A 246 7.35 6.66 18.96
C SER A 246 6.61 5.64 19.83
N LYS A 247 5.43 6.00 20.39
CA LYS A 247 4.60 5.08 21.19
C LYS A 247 3.90 4.02 20.34
N MET A 248 3.73 4.28 19.04
CA MET A 248 3.10 3.37 18.10
C MET A 248 4.10 2.47 17.37
N ILE A 249 5.41 2.61 17.65
CA ILE A 249 6.45 1.85 16.96
C ILE A 249 6.21 0.33 17.03
N HIS A 250 5.77 -0.18 18.18
CA HIS A 250 5.46 -1.60 18.35
C HIS A 250 4.31 -2.05 17.45
N VAL A 251 3.27 -1.21 17.30
CA VAL A 251 2.13 -1.45 16.42
C VAL A 251 2.60 -1.49 14.97
N TYR A 252 3.36 -0.49 14.51
CA TYR A 252 3.89 -0.46 13.14
C TYR A 252 4.74 -1.70 12.83
N THR A 253 5.61 -2.10 13.76
CA THR A 253 6.49 -3.27 13.57
C THR A 253 5.79 -4.61 13.65
N ALA A 254 4.64 -4.69 14.31
CA ALA A 254 3.84 -5.90 14.38
C ALA A 254 3.03 -6.13 13.09
N HIS A 255 2.60 -5.05 12.44
CA HIS A 255 1.78 -5.09 11.23
C HIS A 255 2.57 -4.93 9.92
N ALA A 256 3.80 -4.41 9.98
CA ALA A 256 4.68 -4.30 8.83
C ALA A 256 6.06 -4.91 9.10
N PRO A 257 6.57 -5.77 8.20
CA PRO A 257 5.98 -6.12 6.90
C PRO A 257 4.91 -7.23 6.95
N ALA A 258 3.86 -7.10 6.15
CA ALA A 258 2.76 -8.08 6.04
C ALA A 258 3.00 -9.16 4.95
N GLY A 259 4.10 -9.04 4.22
CA GLY A 259 4.58 -10.01 3.23
C GLY A 259 4.08 -9.82 1.80
N THR A 260 4.80 -10.46 0.88
CA THR A 260 4.64 -10.40 -0.58
C THR A 260 5.31 -11.61 -1.22
N SER A 261 5.03 -11.91 -2.49
CA SER A 261 5.79 -12.91 -3.24
C SER A 261 7.24 -12.48 -3.52
N VAL A 262 8.14 -13.45 -3.68
CA VAL A 262 9.48 -13.22 -4.22
C VAL A 262 9.40 -12.67 -5.65
N GLN A 263 8.43 -13.13 -6.44
CA GLN A 263 8.23 -12.67 -7.81
C GLN A 263 7.90 -11.17 -7.88
N ASN A 264 7.14 -10.63 -6.92
CA ASN A 264 6.91 -9.19 -6.82
C ASN A 264 8.21 -8.40 -6.57
N MET A 265 9.10 -8.92 -5.73
CA MET A 265 10.42 -8.30 -5.51
C MET A 265 11.31 -8.38 -6.75
N VAL A 266 11.25 -9.50 -7.48
CA VAL A 266 11.94 -9.65 -8.77
C VAL A 266 11.36 -8.69 -9.83
N HIS A 267 10.07 -8.41 -9.78
CA HIS A 267 9.46 -7.46 -10.70
C HIS A 267 9.95 -6.02 -10.38
N TRP A 268 9.97 -5.60 -9.12
CA TRP A 268 10.58 -4.30 -8.74
C TRP A 268 12.06 -4.20 -9.16
N LYS A 269 12.81 -5.29 -9.08
CA LYS A 269 14.15 -5.39 -9.67
C LYS A 269 14.16 -5.11 -11.16
N GLN A 270 13.23 -5.68 -11.93
CA GLN A 270 13.16 -5.43 -13.37
C GLN A 270 12.88 -3.97 -13.69
N VAL A 271 12.03 -3.28 -12.91
CA VAL A 271 11.77 -1.83 -13.08
C VAL A 271 13.06 -1.01 -12.92
N GLU A 272 13.90 -1.35 -11.94
CA GLU A 272 15.23 -0.76 -11.74
C GLU A 272 16.14 -1.01 -12.97
N PHE A 273 16.23 -2.27 -13.42
CA PHE A 273 17.11 -2.68 -14.51
C PHE A 273 16.71 -2.14 -15.87
N LEU A 274 15.41 -2.08 -16.16
CA LEU A 274 14.88 -1.59 -17.44
C LEU A 274 15.06 -0.10 -17.61
N LYS A 275 15.57 0.62 -16.59
CA LYS A 275 15.77 2.06 -16.61
C LYS A 275 14.49 2.71 -17.12
N HIS A 276 13.58 3.07 -16.22
CA HIS A 276 12.49 4.03 -16.46
C HIS A 276 11.15 3.51 -17.01
N LYS A 277 10.88 2.20 -17.03
CA LYS A 277 9.59 1.68 -17.52
C LYS A 277 9.09 0.54 -16.65
N VAL A 278 7.81 0.58 -16.27
CA VAL A 278 7.15 -0.55 -15.61
C VAL A 278 6.86 -1.61 -16.66
N PRO A 279 7.48 -2.80 -16.57
CA PRO A 279 7.24 -3.85 -17.54
C PRO A 279 5.88 -4.53 -17.33
N PHE A 280 5.26 -4.94 -18.42
CA PHE A 280 4.09 -5.81 -18.45
C PHE A 280 4.60 -7.25 -18.54
N ASN A 281 4.41 -8.01 -17.46
CA ASN A 281 4.85 -9.39 -17.32
C ASN A 281 6.39 -9.55 -17.29
N HIS A 282 6.82 -10.80 -17.04
CA HIS A 282 8.18 -11.22 -16.69
C HIS A 282 9.03 -11.62 -17.90
N ASN A 283 8.60 -11.29 -19.12
CA ASN A 283 9.29 -11.68 -20.36
C ASN A 283 10.61 -10.93 -20.57
N ASP A 284 11.49 -11.44 -21.44
CA ASP A 284 12.79 -10.81 -21.74
C ASP A 284 12.65 -9.41 -22.40
N THR A 285 11.50 -9.12 -23.02
CA THR A 285 11.14 -7.78 -23.56
C THR A 285 9.67 -7.44 -23.25
N PRO A 286 9.37 -7.00 -22.02
CA PRO A 286 8.00 -6.67 -21.61
C PRO A 286 7.45 -5.47 -22.39
N PRO A 287 6.17 -5.46 -22.82
CA PRO A 287 5.49 -4.19 -23.12
C PRO A 287 5.51 -3.29 -21.88
N LEU A 288 5.27 -2.00 -22.04
CA LEU A 288 5.50 -1.03 -20.96
C LEU A 288 4.20 -0.33 -20.63
N TYR A 289 3.92 -0.16 -19.34
CA TYR A 289 2.75 0.60 -18.93
C TYR A 289 2.91 2.07 -19.30
N ASN A 290 1.91 2.62 -19.99
CA ASN A 290 1.89 4.00 -20.41
C ASN A 290 0.92 4.80 -19.55
N VAL A 291 1.45 5.53 -18.56
CA VAL A 291 0.65 6.36 -17.65
C VAL A 291 -0.18 7.40 -18.40
N LYS A 292 0.24 7.84 -19.61
CA LYS A 292 -0.52 8.79 -20.44
C LYS A 292 -1.89 8.27 -20.88
N HIS A 293 -2.16 6.97 -20.79
CA HIS A 293 -3.47 6.42 -21.08
C HIS A 293 -4.45 6.53 -19.90
N MET A 294 -3.95 6.83 -18.70
CA MET A 294 -4.79 7.02 -17.52
C MET A 294 -5.49 8.38 -17.55
N GLN A 295 -6.81 8.39 -17.78
CA GLN A 295 -7.62 9.62 -17.86
C GLN A 295 -8.32 10.00 -16.54
N VAL A 296 -8.16 9.18 -15.49
CA VAL A 296 -8.80 9.42 -14.19
C VAL A 296 -8.31 10.76 -13.60
N PRO A 297 -9.20 11.63 -13.10
CA PRO A 297 -8.80 12.85 -12.39
C PRO A 297 -7.89 12.50 -11.21
N THR A 298 -6.65 12.99 -11.23
CA THR A 298 -5.61 12.55 -10.29
C THR A 298 -5.08 13.70 -9.44
N ALA A 299 -4.98 13.48 -8.13
CA ALA A 299 -4.30 14.34 -7.18
C ALA A 299 -3.08 13.61 -6.61
N MET A 300 -1.92 14.25 -6.55
CA MET A 300 -0.67 13.64 -6.14
C MET A 300 -0.02 14.38 -4.97
N TRP A 301 0.46 13.64 -3.97
CA TRP A 301 1.34 14.17 -2.92
C TRP A 301 2.68 13.45 -2.95
N SER A 302 3.77 14.23 -2.94
CA SER A 302 5.14 13.71 -3.02
C SER A 302 6.02 14.32 -1.93
N ALA A 303 7.05 13.61 -1.50
CA ALA A 303 7.88 13.98 -0.36
C ALA A 303 9.29 14.36 -0.85
N GLY A 304 9.85 15.45 -0.32
CA GLY A 304 11.16 15.97 -0.76
C GLY A 304 12.33 15.08 -0.34
N ASN A 305 12.19 14.35 0.76
CA ASN A 305 13.20 13.41 1.26
C ASN A 305 12.85 11.94 0.98
N ASP A 306 11.86 11.65 0.14
CA ASP A 306 11.45 10.27 -0.14
C ASP A 306 12.57 9.46 -0.82
N TRP A 307 12.92 8.31 -0.22
CA TRP A 307 13.98 7.45 -0.74
C TRP A 307 13.50 6.48 -1.83
N LEU A 308 12.19 6.23 -1.92
CA LEU A 308 11.60 5.28 -2.85
C LEU A 308 10.89 6.00 -4.00
N ALA A 309 9.93 6.88 -3.68
CA ALA A 309 9.30 7.78 -4.64
C ALA A 309 10.12 9.07 -4.79
N ASP A 310 11.38 8.95 -5.21
CA ASP A 310 12.33 10.08 -5.28
C ASP A 310 11.73 11.24 -6.09
N PRO A 311 11.90 12.51 -5.65
CA PRO A 311 11.34 13.68 -6.33
C PRO A 311 11.66 13.76 -7.83
N ARG A 312 12.78 13.21 -8.28
CA ARG A 312 13.16 13.19 -9.70
C ARG A 312 12.35 12.16 -10.50
N ASP A 313 12.03 11.01 -9.92
CA ASP A 313 11.11 10.04 -10.52
C ASP A 313 9.69 10.61 -10.55
N VAL A 314 9.25 11.25 -9.46
CA VAL A 314 7.94 11.92 -9.41
C VAL A 314 7.85 13.04 -10.46
N ALA A 315 8.90 13.84 -10.65
CA ALA A 315 8.93 14.87 -11.68
C ALA A 315 8.74 14.31 -13.10
N LEU A 316 9.28 13.11 -13.39
CA LEU A 316 9.05 12.41 -14.65
C LEU A 316 7.62 11.87 -14.77
N LEU A 317 7.04 11.42 -13.65
CA LEU A 317 5.67 10.92 -13.61
C LEU A 317 4.64 12.05 -13.83
N LEU A 318 4.86 13.22 -13.22
CA LEU A 318 3.99 14.40 -13.39
C LEU A 318 3.85 14.83 -14.85
N GLN A 319 4.89 14.62 -15.68
CA GLN A 319 4.84 14.90 -17.13
C GLN A 319 4.00 13.89 -17.93
N GLN A 320 3.62 12.76 -17.32
CA GLN A 320 2.90 11.68 -17.98
C GLN A 320 1.44 11.60 -17.56
N VAL A 321 1.06 12.11 -16.39
CA VAL A 321 -0.34 12.13 -15.93
C VAL A 321 -1.12 13.18 -16.72
N THR A 322 -2.03 12.74 -17.58
CA THR A 322 -2.76 13.63 -18.50
C THR A 322 -3.87 14.43 -17.84
N ASN A 323 -4.47 13.90 -16.77
CA ASN A 323 -5.55 14.56 -16.02
C ASN A 323 -5.12 14.84 -14.56
N LEU A 324 -4.06 15.63 -14.41
CA LEU A 324 -3.55 16.06 -13.11
C LEU A 324 -4.38 17.24 -12.59
N VAL A 325 -5.17 17.02 -11.54
CA VAL A 325 -6.03 18.03 -10.90
C VAL A 325 -5.29 18.76 -9.79
N TYR A 326 -4.37 18.08 -9.10
CA TYR A 326 -3.65 18.63 -7.97
C TYR A 326 -2.28 17.97 -7.81
N HIS A 327 -1.27 18.76 -7.42
CA HIS A 327 0.01 18.24 -6.96
C HIS A 327 0.53 19.09 -5.80
N LYS A 328 0.98 18.43 -4.73
CA LYS A 328 1.70 19.06 -3.64
C LYS A 328 2.98 18.28 -3.31
N ALA A 329 4.10 18.99 -3.31
CA ALA A 329 5.35 18.47 -2.79
C ALA A 329 5.53 18.96 -1.34
N ILE A 330 5.84 18.04 -0.42
CA ILE A 330 6.07 18.31 0.99
C ILE A 330 7.58 18.12 1.26
N PRO A 331 8.38 19.21 1.34
CA PRO A 331 9.84 19.13 1.21
C PRO A 331 10.53 18.28 2.29
N ASP A 332 10.01 18.31 3.51
CA ASP A 332 10.59 17.71 4.70
C ASP A 332 10.14 16.26 4.96
N TRP A 333 9.05 15.82 4.32
CA TRP A 333 8.54 14.45 4.44
C TRP A 333 9.40 13.42 3.71
N ASN A 334 9.24 12.16 4.12
CA ASN A 334 9.76 10.92 3.56
C ASN A 334 8.59 9.97 3.19
N HIS A 335 8.93 8.73 2.84
CA HIS A 335 7.99 7.77 2.24
C HIS A 335 6.83 7.31 3.14
N LEU A 336 7.06 7.22 4.44
CA LEU A 336 6.05 6.70 5.39
C LEU A 336 5.25 7.81 6.08
N ASP A 337 5.66 9.08 5.95
CA ASP A 337 4.93 10.21 6.54
C ASP A 337 3.50 10.34 6.00
N PHE A 338 3.25 9.86 4.77
CA PHE A 338 1.92 9.81 4.16
C PHE A 338 0.91 8.92 4.88
N ILE A 339 1.37 7.95 5.66
CA ILE A 339 0.50 7.01 6.38
C ILE A 339 0.67 7.15 7.90
N TRP A 340 1.87 7.48 8.36
CA TRP A 340 2.22 7.50 9.79
C TRP A 340 2.70 8.86 10.31
N GLY A 341 2.83 9.88 9.46
CA GLY A 341 3.29 11.20 9.86
C GLY A 341 2.36 11.87 10.87
N LEU A 342 2.92 12.42 11.95
CA LEU A 342 2.16 13.11 13.00
C LEU A 342 1.37 14.31 12.46
N ASP A 343 1.91 14.99 11.45
CA ASP A 343 1.32 16.17 10.81
C ASP A 343 0.51 15.84 9.54
N ALA A 344 0.36 14.56 9.19
CA ALA A 344 -0.35 14.12 7.99
C ALA A 344 -1.82 14.61 7.89
N PRO A 345 -2.60 14.68 8.99
CA PRO A 345 -3.95 15.24 8.96
C PRO A 345 -3.99 16.68 8.48
N GLU A 346 -3.10 17.50 9.02
CA GLU A 346 -3.05 18.94 8.79
C GLU A 346 -2.53 19.27 7.40
N ARG A 347 -1.52 18.52 6.94
CA ARG A 347 -0.80 18.84 5.70
C ARG A 347 -1.34 18.10 4.47
N MET A 348 -2.13 17.04 4.65
CA MET A 348 -2.60 16.20 3.54
C MET A 348 -4.03 15.67 3.70
N TYR A 349 -4.40 15.00 4.80
CA TYR A 349 -5.72 14.34 4.87
C TYR A 349 -6.89 15.33 4.78
N ASN A 350 -6.76 16.52 5.38
CA ASN A 350 -7.76 17.58 5.25
C ASN A 350 -7.89 18.08 3.79
N GLU A 351 -6.79 18.16 3.04
CA GLU A 351 -6.81 18.53 1.62
C GLU A 351 -7.49 17.46 0.75
N ILE A 352 -7.28 16.16 1.07
CA ILE A 352 -7.99 15.05 0.42
C ILE A 352 -9.51 15.21 0.61
N LEU A 353 -9.95 15.47 1.84
CA LEU A 353 -11.38 15.70 2.14
C LEU A 353 -11.94 16.91 1.38
N ASP A 354 -11.19 18.01 1.31
CA ASP A 354 -11.61 19.21 0.59
C ASP A 354 -11.73 18.95 -0.92
N LEU A 355 -10.83 18.17 -1.50
CA LEU A 355 -10.90 17.75 -2.91
C LEU A 355 -12.09 16.81 -3.15
N MET A 356 -12.34 15.83 -2.29
CA MET A 356 -13.53 14.98 -2.39
C MET A 356 -14.81 15.80 -2.29
N ARG A 357 -14.89 16.79 -1.39
CA ARG A 357 -16.06 17.69 -1.29
C ARG A 357 -16.26 18.58 -2.52
N LYS A 358 -15.17 18.97 -3.20
CA LYS A 358 -15.21 19.73 -4.47
C LYS A 358 -15.59 18.87 -5.67
N HIS A 359 -15.42 17.55 -5.59
CA HIS A 359 -15.67 16.59 -6.67
C HIS A 359 -16.64 15.49 -6.23
N PRO A 360 -17.85 15.83 -5.71
CA PRO A 360 -18.70 14.95 -4.90
C PRO A 360 -19.09 13.63 -5.56
#